data_AF-A0A3Q9JN63-F1
#
_entry.id   AF-A0A3Q9JN63-F1
#
_cell.length_a   1.000
_cell.length_b   1.000
_cell.length_c   1.000
_cell.angle_alpha   90.00
_cell.angle_beta   90.00
_cell.angle_gamma   90.00
#
_symmetry.space_group_name_H-M   'P 1'
#
loop_
_entity.id
_entity.type
_entity.pdbx_description
1 polymer ?
#
loop_
_entity_poly.entity_id
_entity_poly.type
_entity_poly.pdbx_seq_one_letter_code
_entity_poly.pdbx_strand_id
1 'polypeptide(L)'
;MKAMQKGFTLIELMIVIAIIGILAAIAIPAYQDYIGRSQMAEALSLASGQKGAVAEYYSSNTACPDNAKTNYENGGIAKKSQISGKYVQEVTVGSGGSTIIISGTTSATSTCDIKAKMRSANVAQGIMGKTLTLGMVPTSGAFQWGCTSDADNKFLPATCQK
;
A
#
# COMPACT_ATOMS: atom_id res chain seq x y z
N MET A 1 -31.98 16.88 51.73
CA MET A 1 -31.31 15.58 51.95
C MET A 1 -30.04 15.56 51.11
N LYS A 2 -28.85 15.42 51.72
CA LYS A 2 -27.60 15.26 50.98
C LYS A 2 -27.57 13.85 50.39
N ALA A 3 -27.54 13.72 49.07
CA ALA A 3 -27.33 12.44 48.41
C ALA A 3 -25.94 11.92 48.79
N MET A 4 -25.87 10.73 49.37
CA MET A 4 -24.61 10.07 49.71
C MET A 4 -24.01 9.52 48.40
N GLN A 5 -22.92 10.13 47.91
CA GLN A 5 -22.22 9.61 46.73
C GLN A 5 -21.66 8.22 47.05
N LYS A 6 -22.18 7.20 46.36
CA LYS A 6 -21.56 5.87 46.36
C LYS A 6 -20.24 5.96 45.59
N GLY A 7 -19.13 5.80 46.31
CA GLY A 7 -17.80 5.69 45.70
C GLY A 7 -17.59 4.35 45.01
N PHE A 8 -16.64 4.32 44.08
CA PHE A 8 -16.18 3.11 43.40
C PHE A 8 -15.24 2.32 44.33
N THR A 9 -15.38 1.00 44.42
CA THR A 9 -14.51 0.17 45.26
C THR A 9 -13.18 -0.14 44.55
N LEU A 10 -12.12 -0.36 45.33
CA LEU A 10 -10.82 -0.78 44.77
C LEU A 10 -10.91 -2.11 44.03
N ILE A 11 -11.77 -3.03 44.48
CA ILE A 11 -11.95 -4.33 43.82
C ILE A 11 -12.68 -4.18 42.47
N GLU A 12 -13.69 -3.30 42.38
CA GLU A 12 -14.33 -2.98 41.10
C GLU A 12 -13.31 -2.37 40.12
N LEU A 13 -12.41 -1.50 40.60
CA LEU A 13 -11.36 -0.92 39.76
C LEU A 13 -10.39 -1.96 39.22
N MET A 14 -9.95 -2.89 40.06
CA MET A 14 -9.03 -3.94 39.64
C MET A 14 -9.65 -4.86 38.57
N ILE A 15 -10.93 -5.21 38.71
CA ILE A 15 -11.64 -6.02 37.72
C ILE A 15 -11.78 -5.27 36.39
N VAL A 16 -12.14 -3.97 36.43
CA VAL A 16 -12.25 -3.17 35.21
C VAL A 16 -10.90 -3.07 34.49
N ILE A 17 -9.81 -2.83 35.21
CA ILE A 17 -8.46 -2.78 34.61
C ILE A 17 -8.09 -4.12 33.98
N ALA A 18 -8.42 -5.24 34.64
CA ALA A 18 -8.16 -6.57 34.09
C ALA A 18 -8.90 -6.81 32.76
N ILE A 19 -10.18 -6.46 32.69
CA ILE A 19 -10.98 -6.59 31.46
C ILE A 19 -10.43 -5.68 30.35
N ILE A 20 -10.11 -4.42 30.66
CA ILE A 20 -9.51 -3.49 29.68
C ILE A 20 -8.17 -4.02 29.18
N GLY A 21 -7.34 -4.60 30.06
CA GLY A 21 -6.07 -5.20 29.69
C GLY A 21 -6.20 -6.31 28.65
N ILE A 22 -7.17 -7.21 28.84
CA ILE A 22 -7.45 -8.30 27.89
C ILE A 22 -7.93 -7.74 26.54
N LEU A 23 -8.87 -6.79 26.57
CA LEU A 23 -9.39 -6.18 25.35
C LEU A 23 -8.29 -5.41 24.59
N ALA A 24 -7.44 -4.67 25.31
CA ALA A 24 -6.34 -3.90 24.72
C ALA A 24 -5.31 -4.81 24.04
N ALA A 25 -5.00 -5.98 24.63
CA ALA A 25 -4.06 -6.94 24.06
C ALA A 25 -4.49 -7.45 22.67
N ILE A 26 -5.80 -7.52 22.40
CA ILE A 26 -6.36 -7.94 21.10
C ILE A 26 -6.58 -6.73 20.18
N ALA A 27 -7.11 -5.64 20.72
CA ALA A 27 -7.51 -4.48 19.94
C ALA A 27 -6.32 -3.67 19.41
N ILE A 28 -5.23 -3.55 20.18
CA ILE A 28 -4.06 -2.74 19.77
C ILE A 28 -3.38 -3.32 18.52
N PRO A 29 -3.02 -4.63 18.46
CA PRO A 29 -2.44 -5.21 17.25
C PRO A 29 -3.37 -5.07 16.03
N ALA A 30 -4.67 -5.35 16.19
CA ALA A 30 -5.64 -5.23 15.11
C ALA A 30 -5.77 -3.79 14.58
N TYR A 31 -5.72 -2.80 15.48
CA TYR A 31 -5.75 -1.39 15.10
C TYR A 31 -4.46 -0.97 14.37
N GLN A 32 -3.29 -1.46 14.81
CA GLN A 32 -2.02 -1.22 14.11
C GLN A 32 -2.03 -1.80 12.70
N ASP A 33 -2.59 -3.00 12.52
CA ASP A 33 -2.77 -3.63 11.21
C ASP A 33 -3.68 -2.79 10.29
N TYR A 34 -4.79 -2.27 10.84
CA TYR A 34 -5.69 -1.38 10.11
C TYR A 34 -4.99 -0.08 9.67
N ILE A 35 -4.20 0.55 10.56
CA ILE A 35 -3.43 1.75 10.22
C ILE A 35 -2.41 1.44 9.13
N GLY A 36 -1.69 0.31 9.22
CA GLY A 36 -0.76 -0.10 8.17
C GLY A 36 -1.45 -0.27 6.82
N ARG A 37 -2.64 -0.88 6.80
CA ARG A 37 -3.45 -1.03 5.58
C ARG A 37 -3.90 0.31 4.99
N SER A 38 -4.32 1.24 5.84
CA SER A 38 -4.69 2.59 5.43
C SER A 38 -3.52 3.34 4.80
N GLN A 39 -2.32 3.21 5.37
CA GLN A 39 -1.11 3.80 4.80
C GLN A 39 -0.73 3.18 3.44
N MET A 40 -0.87 1.86 3.28
CA MET A 40 -0.64 1.18 1.99
C MET A 40 -1.67 1.58 0.92
N ALA A 41 -2.87 2.02 1.29
CA ALA A 41 -3.85 2.53 0.33
C ALA A 41 -3.36 3.83 -0.35
N GLU A 42 -2.57 4.66 0.33
CA GLU A 42 -1.91 5.82 -0.30
C GLU A 42 -0.93 5.36 -1.39
N ALA A 43 -0.12 4.32 -1.12
CA ALA A 43 0.79 3.74 -2.10
C ALA A 43 0.06 3.23 -3.34
N LEU A 44 -1.05 2.51 -3.14
CA LEU A 44 -1.90 2.05 -4.22
C LEU A 44 -2.49 3.21 -5.03
N SER A 45 -2.92 4.29 -4.37
CA SER A 45 -3.48 5.48 -5.02
C SER A 45 -2.44 6.19 -5.90
N LEU A 46 -1.26 6.49 -5.35
CA LEU A 46 -0.19 7.16 -6.09
C LEU A 46 0.32 6.31 -7.26
N ALA A 47 0.47 5.00 -7.06
CA ALA A 47 0.84 4.08 -8.13
C ALA A 47 -0.25 3.98 -9.20
N SER A 48 -1.53 3.90 -8.80
CA SER A 48 -2.65 3.79 -9.74
C SER A 48 -2.81 5.03 -10.61
N GLY A 49 -2.44 6.21 -10.10
CA GLY A 49 -2.42 7.45 -10.88
C GLY A 49 -1.49 7.40 -12.09
N GLN A 50 -0.48 6.51 -12.11
CA GLN A 50 0.46 6.39 -13.24
C GLN A 50 0.01 5.39 -14.31
N LYS A 51 -1.05 4.61 -14.08
CA LYS A 51 -1.50 3.56 -15.02
C LYS A 51 -1.81 4.09 -16.42
N GLY A 52 -2.46 5.25 -16.50
CA GLY A 52 -2.83 5.86 -17.78
C GLY A 52 -1.61 6.20 -18.63
N ALA A 53 -0.66 6.94 -18.05
CA ALA A 53 0.58 7.31 -18.73
C ALA A 53 1.42 6.09 -19.15
N VAL A 54 1.50 5.06 -18.30
CA VAL A 54 2.18 3.81 -18.64
C VAL A 54 1.53 3.09 -19.81
N ALA A 55 0.19 2.97 -19.80
CA ALA A 55 -0.56 2.32 -20.86
C ALA A 55 -0.44 3.06 -22.20
N GLU A 56 -0.56 4.39 -22.17
CA GLU A 56 -0.46 5.24 -23.36
C GLU A 56 0.94 5.19 -23.98
N TYR A 57 1.98 5.34 -23.16
CA TYR A 57 3.36 5.27 -23.62
C TYR A 57 3.68 3.88 -24.20
N TYR A 58 3.28 2.81 -23.50
CA TYR A 58 3.50 1.45 -24.00
C TYR A 58 2.76 1.20 -25.32
N SER A 59 1.53 1.70 -25.48
CA SER A 59 0.78 1.56 -26.72
C SER A 59 1.45 2.26 -27.91
N SER A 60 2.18 3.35 -27.67
CA SER A 60 2.83 4.14 -28.71
C SER A 60 4.24 3.65 -29.04
N ASN A 61 4.96 3.14 -28.04
CA ASN A 61 6.38 2.85 -28.13
C ASN A 61 6.73 1.37 -28.02
N THR A 62 5.78 0.50 -27.65
CA THR A 62 5.99 -0.93 -27.34
C THR A 62 7.07 -1.18 -26.28
N ALA A 63 7.35 -0.16 -25.46
CA ALA A 63 8.35 -0.16 -24.40
C ALA A 63 7.75 0.52 -23.16
N CYS A 64 8.23 0.16 -21.97
CA CYS A 64 7.80 0.80 -20.74
C CYS A 64 8.45 2.19 -20.60
N PRO A 65 7.72 3.19 -20.09
CA PRO A 65 8.35 4.43 -19.70
C PRO A 65 9.25 4.19 -18.49
N ASP A 66 10.30 4.99 -18.36
CA ASP A 66 11.24 4.95 -17.24
C ASP A 66 11.34 6.34 -16.62
N ASN A 67 10.73 6.53 -15.45
CA ASN A 67 10.71 7.82 -14.78
C ASN A 67 11.98 8.12 -13.97
N ALA A 68 13.02 7.28 -14.08
CA ALA A 68 14.38 7.65 -13.72
C ALA A 68 15.06 8.47 -14.83
N LYS A 69 14.58 8.35 -16.08
CA LYS A 69 15.06 9.14 -17.21
C LYS A 69 14.46 10.55 -17.20
N THR A 70 15.18 11.50 -17.79
CA THR A 70 14.78 12.92 -17.82
C THR A 70 14.40 13.42 -19.22
N ASN A 71 14.40 12.53 -20.20
CA ASN A 71 14.00 12.79 -21.59
C ASN A 71 12.58 12.26 -21.85
N TYR A 72 12.18 12.22 -23.12
CA TYR A 72 10.86 11.73 -23.56
C TYR A 72 10.57 10.28 -23.16
N GLU A 73 11.59 9.50 -22.81
CA GLU A 73 11.43 8.11 -22.39
C GLU A 73 10.78 7.96 -21.00
N ASN A 74 10.58 9.07 -20.29
CA ASN A 74 9.80 9.09 -19.05
C ASN A 74 8.28 8.98 -19.29
N GLY A 75 7.81 9.08 -20.54
CA GLY A 75 6.39 9.01 -20.89
C GLY A 75 5.53 10.10 -20.23
N GLY A 76 6.11 11.28 -19.97
CA GLY A 76 5.41 12.38 -19.28
C GLY A 76 5.22 12.16 -17.78
N ILE A 77 5.75 11.07 -17.23
CA ILE A 77 5.69 10.75 -15.81
C ILE A 77 6.75 11.58 -15.07
N ALA A 78 6.35 12.20 -13.96
CA ALA A 78 7.26 12.95 -13.10
C ALA A 78 8.37 12.05 -12.53
N LYS A 79 9.52 12.64 -12.18
CA LYS A 79 10.64 11.88 -11.61
C LYS A 79 10.18 11.14 -10.35
N LYS A 80 10.76 9.97 -10.08
CA LYS A 80 10.32 9.12 -8.96
C LYS A 80 10.21 9.82 -7.61
N SER A 81 11.12 10.76 -7.31
CA SER A 81 11.14 11.52 -6.06
C SER A 81 10.04 12.60 -5.97
N GLN A 82 9.45 12.98 -7.10
CA GLN A 82 8.37 13.96 -7.17
C GLN A 82 7.00 13.30 -6.97
N ILE A 83 6.90 12.00 -7.20
CA ILE A 83 5.70 11.21 -6.90
C ILE A 83 5.86 10.65 -5.48
N SER A 84 5.54 11.48 -4.49
CA SER A 84 5.66 11.13 -3.07
C SER A 84 4.43 11.58 -2.30
N GLY A 85 4.24 10.97 -1.13
CA GLY A 85 3.09 11.22 -0.26
C GLY A 85 3.48 11.34 1.19
N LYS A 86 2.50 11.30 2.08
CA LYS A 86 2.72 11.32 3.52
C LYS A 86 3.48 10.06 3.96
N TYR A 87 3.05 8.89 3.51
CA TYR A 87 3.63 7.60 3.88
C TYR A 87 4.49 6.97 2.77
N VAL A 88 4.38 7.48 1.54
CA VAL A 88 5.12 7.01 0.37
C VAL A 88 6.34 7.88 0.11
N GLN A 89 7.50 7.24 -0.02
CA GLN A 89 8.79 7.90 -0.28
C GLN A 89 8.93 8.31 -1.74
N GLU A 90 8.68 7.38 -2.65
CA GLU A 90 8.84 7.57 -4.10
C GLU A 90 8.00 6.53 -4.86
N VAL A 91 7.64 6.87 -6.11
CA VAL A 91 7.03 5.93 -7.07
C VAL A 91 7.93 5.80 -8.28
N THR A 92 8.46 4.60 -8.52
CA THR A 92 9.29 4.29 -9.68
C THR A 92 8.44 3.60 -10.74
N VAL A 93 8.61 4.02 -11.99
CA VAL A 93 7.99 3.40 -13.16
C VAL A 93 9.10 2.95 -14.09
N GLY A 94 9.00 1.72 -14.60
CA GLY A 94 10.04 1.16 -15.44
C GLY A 94 9.64 -0.17 -16.07
N SER A 95 10.63 -0.84 -16.65
CA SER A 95 10.48 -2.22 -17.11
C SER A 95 9.99 -3.13 -15.99
N GLY A 96 9.10 -4.04 -16.35
CA GLY A 96 8.52 -5.04 -15.46
C GLY A 96 9.40 -6.27 -15.30
N GLY A 97 8.77 -7.37 -14.92
CA GLY A 97 9.39 -8.64 -14.56
C GLY A 97 8.99 -9.12 -13.16
N SER A 98 8.19 -8.34 -12.45
CA SER A 98 7.64 -8.72 -11.15
C SER A 98 6.52 -9.75 -11.32
N THR A 99 6.47 -10.73 -10.42
CA THR A 99 5.31 -11.63 -10.32
C THR A 99 4.17 -10.89 -9.62
N ILE A 100 3.07 -10.68 -10.33
CA ILE A 100 1.89 -9.97 -9.86
C ILE A 100 0.68 -10.90 -9.78
N ILE A 101 -0.28 -10.56 -8.92
CA ILE A 101 -1.57 -11.24 -8.86
C ILE A 101 -2.63 -10.36 -9.53
N ILE A 102 -3.27 -10.91 -10.55
CA ILE A 102 -4.40 -10.30 -11.26
C ILE A 102 -5.69 -10.85 -10.64
N SER A 103 -6.60 -9.95 -10.27
CA SER A 103 -7.91 -10.30 -9.71
C SER A 103 -7.84 -11.28 -8.53
N GLY A 104 -6.81 -11.16 -7.69
CA GLY A 104 -6.63 -11.94 -6.45
C GLY A 104 -6.36 -13.44 -6.63
N THR A 105 -6.23 -13.95 -7.85
CA THR A 105 -6.16 -15.42 -8.08
C THR A 105 -5.14 -15.84 -9.13
N THR A 106 -4.86 -15.00 -10.13
CA THR A 106 -4.00 -15.39 -11.26
C THR A 106 -2.62 -14.75 -11.16
N SER A 107 -1.58 -15.57 -11.05
CA SER A 107 -0.19 -15.08 -11.12
C SER A 107 0.21 -14.81 -12.57
N ALA A 108 0.83 -13.66 -12.82
CA ALA A 108 1.40 -13.29 -14.11
C ALA A 108 2.73 -12.54 -13.93
N THR A 109 3.55 -12.50 -14.98
CA THR A 109 4.74 -11.66 -15.03
C THR A 109 4.39 -10.33 -15.69
N SER A 110 4.64 -9.23 -15.00
CA SER A 110 4.39 -7.90 -15.52
C SER A 110 5.35 -7.53 -16.66
N THR A 111 4.86 -6.79 -17.65
CA THR A 111 5.68 -6.18 -18.70
C THR A 111 6.22 -4.83 -18.26
N CYS A 112 5.41 -4.01 -17.59
CA CYS A 112 5.81 -2.74 -16.97
C CYS A 112 5.43 -2.75 -15.49
N ASP A 113 6.28 -2.16 -14.65
CA ASP A 113 6.04 -2.04 -13.21
C ASP A 113 5.89 -0.59 -12.78
N ILE A 114 4.99 -0.38 -11.83
CA ILE A 114 4.87 0.84 -11.02
C ILE A 114 5.08 0.44 -9.57
N LYS A 115 6.19 0.88 -8.97
CA LYS A 115 6.65 0.50 -7.64
C LYS A 115 6.54 1.69 -6.70
N ALA A 116 5.60 1.65 -5.77
CA ALA A 116 5.47 2.65 -4.70
C ALA A 116 6.19 2.15 -3.45
N LYS A 117 7.26 2.86 -3.05
CA LYS A 117 8.05 2.54 -1.87
C LYS A 117 7.57 3.34 -0.66
N MET A 118 7.26 2.65 0.42
CA MET A 118 6.91 3.27 1.71
C MET A 118 8.14 3.92 2.36
N ARG A 119 7.91 4.98 3.13
CA ARG A 119 8.98 5.64 3.90
C ARG A 119 9.59 4.68 4.92
N SER A 120 10.85 4.95 5.27
CA SER A 120 11.60 4.21 6.29
C SER A 120 11.40 4.74 7.72
N ALA A 121 10.54 5.75 7.90
CA ALA A 121 10.20 6.34 9.18
C ALA A 121 8.78 6.91 9.14
N ASN A 122 8.14 7.07 10.30
CA ASN A 122 6.78 7.62 10.45
C ASN A 122 5.69 6.85 9.68
N VAL A 123 5.89 5.54 9.49
CA VAL A 123 4.90 4.60 8.96
C VAL A 123 4.77 3.41 9.89
N ALA A 124 3.70 2.62 9.76
CA ALA A 124 3.48 1.43 10.57
C ALA A 124 4.65 0.44 10.40
N GLN A 125 5.09 -0.18 11.50
CA GLN A 125 6.30 -1.00 11.51
C GLN A 125 6.28 -2.14 10.48
N GLY A 126 5.11 -2.75 10.26
CA GLY A 126 4.94 -3.83 9.29
C GLY A 126 5.11 -3.44 7.82
N ILE A 127 5.13 -2.14 7.50
CA ILE A 127 5.24 -1.63 6.12
C ILE A 127 6.44 -0.71 5.90
N MET A 128 7.27 -0.49 6.91
CA MET A 128 8.44 0.39 6.81
C MET A 128 9.40 -0.05 5.71
N GLY A 129 9.66 0.84 4.75
CA GLY A 129 10.55 0.58 3.62
C GLY A 129 10.05 -0.47 2.61
N LYS A 130 8.85 -1.01 2.81
CA LYS A 130 8.20 -1.98 1.92
C LYS A 130 7.72 -1.32 0.64
N THR A 131 7.50 -2.11 -0.40
CA THR A 131 7.13 -1.67 -1.73
C THR A 131 5.85 -2.36 -2.19
N LEU A 132 4.88 -1.57 -2.65
CA LEU A 132 3.71 -2.03 -3.39
C LEU A 132 4.03 -1.93 -4.89
N THR A 133 3.85 -3.02 -5.63
CA THR A 133 4.11 -3.08 -7.07
C THR A 133 2.80 -3.33 -7.80
N LEU A 134 2.46 -2.43 -8.72
CA LEU A 134 1.45 -2.66 -9.75
C LEU A 134 2.14 -3.06 -11.04
N GLY A 135 1.73 -4.18 -11.60
CA GLY A 135 2.26 -4.67 -12.87
C GLY A 135 1.22 -4.58 -13.96
N MET A 136 1.65 -4.15 -15.14
CA MET A 136 0.84 -4.17 -16.35
C MET A 136 1.16 -5.41 -17.18
N VAL A 137 0.13 -6.12 -17.65
CA VAL A 137 0.25 -7.22 -18.60
C VAL A 137 -0.59 -6.86 -19.84
N PRO A 138 0.05 -6.59 -20.99
CA PRO A 138 -0.68 -6.34 -22.23
C PRO A 138 -1.37 -7.64 -22.68
N THR A 139 -2.62 -7.51 -23.08
CA THR A 139 -3.44 -8.57 -23.68
C THR A 139 -3.98 -8.08 -25.01
N SER A 140 -4.60 -8.96 -25.80
CA SER A 140 -5.18 -8.57 -27.09
C SER A 140 -6.34 -7.57 -26.88
N GLY A 141 -6.05 -6.28 -26.99
CA GLY A 141 -7.02 -5.19 -26.89
C GLY A 141 -7.21 -4.59 -25.50
N ALA A 142 -6.45 -4.99 -24.48
CA ALA A 142 -6.55 -4.41 -23.13
C ALA A 142 -5.23 -4.52 -22.34
N PHE A 143 -5.11 -3.71 -21.28
CA PHE A 143 -4.04 -3.81 -20.29
C PHE A 143 -4.59 -4.37 -18.98
N GLN A 144 -4.19 -5.59 -18.63
CA GLN A 144 -4.51 -6.15 -17.32
C GLN A 144 -3.55 -5.62 -16.28
N TRP A 145 -4.07 -5.33 -15.09
CA TRP A 145 -3.27 -4.84 -13.97
C TRP A 145 -3.33 -5.83 -12.82
N GLY A 146 -2.16 -6.26 -12.36
CA GLY A 146 -2.02 -7.02 -11.13
C GLY A 146 -1.35 -6.18 -10.06
N CYS A 147 -1.44 -6.65 -8.83
CA CYS A 147 -0.77 -6.03 -7.68
C CYS A 147 -0.02 -7.09 -6.87
N THR A 148 1.09 -6.69 -6.26
CA THR A 148 1.86 -7.48 -5.31
C THR A 148 2.61 -6.55 -4.35
N SER A 149 3.12 -7.10 -3.26
CA SER A 149 3.96 -6.36 -2.32
C SER A 149 4.87 -7.31 -1.53
N ASP A 150 5.95 -6.76 -0.99
CA ASP A 150 6.87 -7.41 -0.05
C ASP A 150 6.48 -7.20 1.44
N ALA A 151 5.37 -6.50 1.69
CA ALA A 151 4.71 -6.43 3.00
C ALA A 151 3.80 -7.65 3.22
N ASP A 152 3.48 -7.91 4.49
CA ASP A 152 2.53 -8.98 4.87
C ASP A 152 1.12 -8.68 4.31
N ASN A 153 0.41 -9.73 3.86
CA ASN A 153 -0.93 -9.65 3.28
C ASN A 153 -1.92 -8.88 4.17
N LYS A 154 -1.73 -8.95 5.50
CA LYS A 154 -2.57 -8.23 6.47
C LYS A 154 -2.51 -6.71 6.33
N PHE A 155 -1.48 -6.15 5.71
CA PHE A 155 -1.37 -4.70 5.49
C PHE A 155 -1.77 -4.30 4.06
N LEU A 156 -2.12 -5.24 3.19
CA LEU A 156 -2.40 -4.93 1.79
C LEU A 156 -3.87 -4.54 1.58
N PRO A 157 -4.18 -3.58 0.68
CA PRO A 157 -5.55 -3.38 0.20
C PRO A 157 -6.08 -4.67 -0.43
N ALA A 158 -7.41 -4.87 -0.41
CA ALA A 158 -8.04 -6.10 -0.93
C ALA A 158 -7.65 -6.43 -2.38
N THR A 159 -7.42 -5.41 -3.21
CA THR A 159 -6.99 -5.56 -4.61
C THR A 159 -5.57 -6.13 -4.78
N CYS A 160 -4.77 -6.09 -3.71
CA CYS A 160 -3.38 -6.54 -3.67
C CYS A 160 -3.19 -7.75 -2.78
N GLN A 161 -4.26 -8.28 -2.20
CA GLN A 161 -4.20 -9.48 -1.39
C GLN A 161 -4.13 -10.72 -2.28
N LYS A 162 -3.33 -11.69 -1.83
CA LYS A 162 -3.33 -13.06 -2.35
C LYS A 162 -4.43 -13.88 -1.72
#